data_AF-A0A6C0QNH3-F1
#
_entry.id   AF-A0A6C0QNH3-F1
#
_cell.length_a   1.000
_cell.length_b   1.000
_cell.length_c   1.000
_cell.angle_alpha   90.00
_cell.angle_beta   90.00
_cell.angle_gamma   90.00
#
_symmetry.space_group_name_H-M   'P 1'
#
loop_
_entity.id
_entity.type
_entity.pdbx_description
1 polymer ?
#
loop_
_entity_poly.entity_id
_entity_poly.type
_entity_poly.pdbx_seq_one_letter_code
_entity_poly.pdbx_strand_id
1 'polypeptide(L)'
;MKLEGFLREFTREGDKLYIFADLIAKEKSVLYVLDIPSEKVMNTIPLPEDVADDMVVYQDKVVLATKTSLTVVDRSDWKVSTIKLSYPDVRPVSLYNRNGHLYVALRSDVDLSGLKLIKMDSNFKEISKVDLGIVHSGGDQFKDDKYYVYSGEGYPEKKFSGELSVYQLDTWEKIGSLILPIGPKKFNVSGFTVL
;
A
#
# COMPACT_ATOMS: atom_id res chain seq x y z
N MET A 1 23.15 4.31 14.12
CA MET A 1 23.10 5.45 13.16
C MET A 1 21.82 6.27 13.36
N LYS A 2 21.81 7.59 13.11
CA LYS A 2 20.58 8.42 13.17
C LYS A 2 20.22 8.93 11.77
N LEU A 3 19.04 8.59 11.26
CA LEU A 3 18.52 9.11 10.00
C LEU A 3 17.86 10.47 10.23
N GLU A 4 17.92 11.34 9.23
CA GLU A 4 17.24 12.63 9.23
C GLU A 4 15.80 12.46 8.73
N GLY A 5 14.89 13.31 9.20
CA GLY A 5 13.51 13.36 8.73
C GLY A 5 12.52 12.53 9.53
N PHE A 6 11.27 12.59 9.09
CA PHE A 6 10.16 11.81 9.60
C PHE A 6 10.08 10.49 8.83
N LEU A 7 10.47 9.39 9.47
CA LEU A 7 10.45 8.06 8.86
C LEU A 7 9.01 7.53 8.89
N ARG A 8 8.45 7.23 7.72
CA ARG A 8 7.05 6.76 7.62
C ARG A 8 6.94 5.31 7.22
N GLU A 9 7.64 4.93 6.16
CA GLU A 9 7.52 3.60 5.58
C GLU A 9 8.86 2.93 5.34
N PHE A 10 8.85 1.60 5.46
CA PHE A 10 10.04 0.80 5.21
C PHE A 10 9.71 -0.54 4.57
N THR A 11 10.66 -1.07 3.81
CA THR A 11 10.61 -2.42 3.27
C THR A 11 11.99 -3.05 3.29
N ARG A 12 12.07 -4.37 3.38
CA ARG A 12 13.32 -5.12 3.50
C ARG A 12 13.44 -6.12 2.37
N GLU A 13 14.64 -6.24 1.82
CA GLU A 13 15.01 -7.40 0.99
C GLU A 13 16.43 -7.85 1.32
N GLY A 14 16.56 -9.09 1.78
CA GLY A 14 17.84 -9.64 2.24
C GLY A 14 18.46 -8.78 3.34
N ASP A 15 19.68 -8.31 3.09
CA ASP A 15 20.46 -7.47 4.01
C ASP A 15 20.26 -5.96 3.77
N LYS A 16 19.33 -5.57 2.89
CA LYS A 16 19.01 -4.17 2.62
C LYS A 16 17.70 -3.76 3.25
N LEU A 17 17.70 -2.57 3.84
CA LEU A 17 16.51 -1.90 4.36
C LEU A 17 16.30 -0.61 3.58
N TYR A 18 15.09 -0.43 3.06
CA TYR A 18 14.66 0.73 2.30
C TYR A 18 13.72 1.53 3.19
N ILE A 19 13.94 2.84 3.33
CA ILE A 19 13.16 3.68 4.25
C ILE A 19 12.77 4.98 3.54
N PHE A 20 11.48 5.24 3.45
CA PHE A 20 10.94 6.52 3.02
C PHE A 20 10.97 7.51 4.20
N ALA A 21 11.45 8.73 3.94
CA ALA A 21 11.53 9.79 4.94
C ALA A 21 11.20 11.17 4.37
N ASP A 22 10.41 11.93 5.12
CA ASP A 22 10.16 13.35 4.84
C ASP A 22 11.16 14.23 5.59
N LEU A 23 11.97 14.97 4.83
CA LEU A 23 12.89 15.97 5.36
C LEU A 23 12.13 17.30 5.49
N ILE A 24 11.28 17.41 6.52
CA ILE A 24 10.34 18.54 6.72
C ILE A 24 11.01 19.90 6.55
N ALA A 25 12.16 20.12 7.21
CA ALA A 25 12.89 21.39 7.14
C ALA A 25 13.48 21.72 5.75
N LYS A 26 13.57 20.73 4.86
CA LYS A 26 14.12 20.84 3.50
C LYS A 26 13.03 20.74 2.42
N GLU A 27 11.76 20.55 2.82
CA GLU A 27 10.61 20.39 1.93
C GLU A 27 10.84 19.35 0.82
N LYS A 28 11.46 18.23 1.19
CA LYS A 28 11.83 17.14 0.27
C LYS A 28 11.64 15.80 0.94
N SER A 29 11.40 14.77 0.14
CA SER A 29 11.34 13.39 0.61
C SER A 29 12.42 12.55 -0.04
N VAL A 30 12.86 11.53 0.67
CA VAL A 30 13.98 10.68 0.26
C VAL A 30 13.69 9.21 0.52
N LEU A 31 14.30 8.36 -0.29
CA LEU A 31 14.47 6.95 -0.01
C LEU A 31 15.89 6.72 0.51
N TYR A 32 16.02 6.32 1.77
CA TYR A 32 17.27 5.81 2.30
C TYR A 32 17.42 4.33 1.94
N VAL A 33 18.63 3.94 1.55
CA VAL A 33 19.02 2.54 1.37
C VAL A 33 20.07 2.24 2.41
N LEU A 34 19.76 1.33 3.33
CA LEU A 34 20.63 0.93 4.42
C LEU A 34 21.13 -0.49 4.19
N ASP A 35 22.40 -0.70 4.49
CA ASP A 35 22.95 -2.03 4.70
C ASP A 35 22.76 -2.42 6.17
N ILE A 36 21.99 -3.49 6.42
CA ILE A 36 21.63 -3.93 7.78
C ILE A 36 22.87 -4.43 8.55
N PRO A 37 23.74 -5.30 7.99
CA PRO A 37 24.89 -5.81 8.73
C PRO A 37 25.88 -4.72 9.17
N SER A 38 26.14 -3.72 8.33
CA SER A 38 27.07 -2.64 8.67
C SER A 38 26.43 -1.40 9.30
N GLU A 39 25.10 -1.35 9.36
CA GLU A 39 24.31 -0.20 9.83
C GLU A 39 24.64 1.13 9.11
N LYS A 40 24.97 1.06 7.81
CA LYS A 40 25.36 2.24 7.01
C LYS A 40 24.31 2.62 5.99
N VAL A 41 24.10 3.92 5.80
CA VAL A 41 23.38 4.43 4.60
C VAL A 41 24.29 4.24 3.39
N MET A 42 23.83 3.43 2.45
CA MET A 42 24.46 3.20 1.16
C MET A 42 24.08 4.27 0.14
N ASN A 43 22.81 4.70 0.14
CA ASN A 43 22.30 5.74 -0.75
C ASN A 43 21.19 6.56 -0.09
N THR A 44 21.04 7.79 -0.56
CA THR A 44 19.93 8.69 -0.26
C THR A 44 19.38 9.20 -1.58
N ILE A 45 18.24 8.69 -2.00
CA ILE A 45 17.64 9.00 -3.31
C ILE A 45 16.56 10.06 -3.10
N PRO A 46 16.63 11.23 -3.77
CA PRO A 46 15.56 12.21 -3.72
C PRO A 46 14.30 11.68 -4.41
N LEU A 47 13.14 11.89 -3.79
CA LEU A 47 11.84 11.49 -4.33
C LEU A 47 11.03 12.73 -4.73
N PRO A 48 10.20 12.62 -5.78
CA PRO A 48 9.38 13.73 -6.27
C PRO A 48 8.14 14.02 -5.40
N GLU A 49 7.68 13.04 -4.63
CA GLU A 49 6.43 13.08 -3.85
C GLU A 49 6.73 13.00 -2.35
N ASP A 50 5.95 13.71 -1.55
CA ASP A 50 6.09 13.86 -0.09
C ASP A 50 5.17 12.94 0.72
N VAL A 51 4.62 11.91 0.07
CA VAL A 51 3.74 10.92 0.67
C VAL A 51 4.07 9.54 0.12
N ALA A 52 4.20 8.57 1.02
CA ALA A 52 4.17 7.15 0.72
C ALA A 52 3.26 6.45 1.74
N ASP A 53 2.21 5.78 1.25
CA ASP A 53 1.27 5.00 2.08
C ASP A 53 1.69 3.54 2.25
N ASP A 54 2.50 3.03 1.32
CA ASP A 54 3.09 1.69 1.39
C ASP A 54 4.32 1.61 0.49
N MET A 55 5.18 0.62 0.72
CA MET A 55 6.39 0.39 -0.04
C MET A 55 6.73 -1.10 -0.12
N VAL A 56 7.08 -1.57 -1.33
CA VAL A 56 7.48 -2.95 -1.58
C VAL A 56 8.72 -3.03 -2.47
N VAL A 57 9.52 -4.07 -2.27
CA VAL A 57 10.52 -4.46 -3.27
C VAL A 57 9.84 -5.34 -4.32
N TYR A 58 9.85 -4.86 -5.57
CA TYR A 58 9.27 -5.55 -6.72
C TYR A 58 10.36 -5.75 -7.75
N GLN A 59 10.87 -6.99 -7.83
CA GLN A 59 12.01 -7.35 -8.69
C GLN A 59 13.26 -6.52 -8.33
N ASP A 60 13.90 -5.91 -9.33
CA ASP A 60 15.04 -5.01 -9.20
C ASP A 60 14.63 -3.56 -8.87
N LYS A 61 13.40 -3.34 -8.37
CA LYS A 61 12.86 -2.00 -8.09
C LYS A 61 12.31 -1.89 -6.67
N VAL A 62 12.33 -0.68 -6.13
CA VAL A 62 11.55 -0.28 -4.95
C VAL A 62 10.37 0.53 -5.44
N VAL A 63 9.17 0.12 -5.06
CA VAL A 63 7.91 0.74 -5.50
C VAL A 63 7.22 1.33 -4.29
N LEU A 64 6.85 2.60 -4.39
CA LEU A 64 6.14 3.35 -3.36
C LEU A 64 4.75 3.71 -3.86
N ALA A 65 3.75 3.52 -3.01
CA ALA A 65 2.39 4.00 -3.22
C ALA A 65 2.32 5.48 -2.84
N THR A 66 2.38 6.37 -3.83
CA THR A 66 2.36 7.82 -3.63
C THR A 66 1.01 8.42 -4.00
N LYS A 67 0.82 9.71 -3.76
CA LYS A 67 -0.48 10.41 -3.74
C LYS A 67 -1.49 10.01 -4.82
N THR A 68 -1.09 9.84 -6.08
CA THR A 68 -2.00 9.40 -7.17
C THR A 68 -1.34 8.42 -8.14
N SER A 69 -0.17 7.89 -7.78
CA SER A 69 0.69 7.15 -8.69
C SER A 69 1.61 6.19 -7.95
N LEU A 70 2.38 5.41 -8.68
CA LEU A 70 3.50 4.68 -8.09
C LEU A 70 4.80 5.41 -8.40
N THR A 71 5.60 5.67 -7.38
CA THR A 71 6.99 6.07 -7.55
C THR A 71 7.85 4.81 -7.60
N VAL A 72 8.65 4.67 -8.66
CA VAL A 72 9.47 3.48 -8.91
C VAL A 72 10.93 3.90 -8.93
N VAL A 73 11.72 3.30 -8.04
CA VAL A 73 13.17 3.49 -7.94
C VAL A 73 13.88 2.25 -8.43
N ASP A 74 14.63 2.37 -9.53
CA ASP A 74 15.47 1.29 -10.04
C ASP A 74 16.67 1.07 -9.12
N ARG A 75 16.95 -0.17 -8.72
CA ARG A 75 18.01 -0.47 -7.75
C ARG A 75 19.38 -0.60 -8.38
N SER A 76 19.46 -0.65 -9.71
CA SER A 76 20.72 -0.77 -10.46
C SER A 76 21.41 0.58 -10.63
N ASP A 77 20.65 1.65 -10.88
CA ASP A 77 21.17 2.99 -11.16
C ASP A 77 20.50 4.11 -10.35
N TRP A 78 19.56 3.76 -9.46
CA TRP A 78 18.83 4.69 -8.59
C TRP A 78 17.97 5.71 -9.34
N LYS A 79 17.65 5.45 -10.61
CA LYS A 79 16.71 6.30 -11.35
C LYS A 79 15.32 6.20 -10.76
N VAL A 80 14.67 7.35 -10.66
CA VAL A 80 13.30 7.49 -10.20
C VAL A 80 12.39 7.74 -11.39
N SER A 81 11.29 7.00 -11.45
CA SER A 81 10.24 7.14 -12.46
C SER A 81 8.87 7.07 -11.81
N THR A 82 7.85 7.50 -12.55
CA THR A 82 6.46 7.53 -12.08
C THR A 82 5.59 6.68 -13.00
N ILE A 83 4.78 5.82 -12.42
CA ILE A 83 3.77 5.03 -13.12
C ILE A 83 2.40 5.60 -12.79
N LYS A 84 1.71 6.11 -13.81
CA LYS A 84 0.32 6.54 -13.68
C LYS A 84 -0.60 5.34 -13.68
N LEU A 85 -1.59 5.36 -12.79
CA LEU A 85 -2.59 4.32 -12.65
C LEU A 85 -3.86 4.70 -13.42
N SER A 86 -4.65 3.70 -13.83
CA SER A 86 -5.88 3.95 -14.59
C SER A 86 -7.02 4.55 -13.79
N TYR A 87 -6.90 4.64 -12.47
CA TYR A 87 -7.80 5.39 -11.61
C TYR A 87 -7.07 6.63 -11.06
N PRO A 88 -7.10 7.78 -11.77
CA PRO A 88 -6.31 8.95 -11.42
C PRO A 88 -6.81 9.68 -10.16
N ASP A 89 -8.07 9.48 -9.78
CA ASP A 89 -8.73 10.20 -8.69
C ASP A 89 -8.67 9.47 -7.33
N VAL A 90 -8.05 8.30 -7.29
CA VAL A 90 -7.86 7.50 -6.08
C VAL A 90 -6.37 7.27 -5.86
N ARG A 91 -5.97 7.20 -4.59
CA ARG A 91 -4.59 6.98 -4.23
C ARG A 91 -4.30 5.50 -4.01
N PRO A 92 -3.17 4.96 -4.46
CA PRO A 92 -2.70 3.65 -4.02
C PRO A 92 -2.36 3.70 -2.53
N VAL A 93 -2.72 2.65 -1.79
CA VAL A 93 -2.55 2.62 -0.32
C VAL A 93 -1.99 1.33 0.24
N SER A 94 -2.02 0.25 -0.55
CA SER A 94 -1.40 -1.02 -0.20
C SER A 94 -0.80 -1.64 -1.45
N LEU A 95 0.40 -2.19 -1.32
CA LEU A 95 1.18 -2.84 -2.36
C LEU A 95 1.49 -4.27 -1.95
N TYR A 96 1.48 -5.17 -2.93
CA TYR A 96 1.86 -6.55 -2.67
C TYR A 96 2.55 -7.18 -3.86
N ASN A 97 3.71 -7.78 -3.63
CA ASN A 97 4.45 -8.52 -4.64
C ASN A 97 4.20 -10.01 -4.44
N ARG A 98 3.65 -10.67 -5.47
CA ARG A 98 3.50 -12.13 -5.47
C ARG A 98 3.56 -12.70 -6.88
N ASN A 99 4.26 -13.83 -7.01
CA ASN A 99 4.35 -14.60 -8.26
C ASN A 99 4.70 -13.73 -9.49
N GLY A 100 5.62 -12.79 -9.31
CA GLY A 100 6.07 -11.89 -10.39
C GLY A 100 5.08 -10.81 -10.80
N HIS A 101 4.04 -10.56 -9.99
CA HIS A 101 3.05 -9.51 -10.21
C HIS A 101 3.02 -8.53 -9.04
N LEU A 102 2.69 -7.29 -9.35
CA LEU A 102 2.40 -6.26 -8.37
C LEU A 102 0.88 -6.10 -8.24
N TYR A 103 0.37 -6.23 -7.03
CA TYR A 103 -1.01 -5.96 -6.68
C TYR A 103 -1.08 -4.62 -5.94
N VAL A 104 -2.06 -3.80 -6.29
CA VAL A 104 -2.22 -2.44 -5.78
C VAL A 104 -3.66 -2.27 -5.31
N ALA A 105 -3.86 -1.92 -4.05
CA ALA A 105 -5.13 -1.43 -3.54
C ALA A 105 -5.17 0.08 -3.61
N LEU A 106 -6.31 0.63 -4.06
CA LEU A 106 -6.51 2.06 -4.19
C LEU A 106 -7.79 2.50 -3.49
N ARG A 107 -7.71 3.60 -2.75
CA ARG A 107 -8.86 4.22 -2.07
C ARG A 107 -8.90 5.72 -2.31
N SER A 108 -10.09 6.29 -2.18
CA SER A 108 -10.25 7.75 -2.09
C SER A 108 -10.34 8.17 -0.64
N ASP A 109 -9.75 9.32 -0.33
CA ASP A 109 -9.91 9.97 0.97
C ASP A 109 -11.09 10.95 1.02
N VAL A 110 -11.68 11.27 -0.15
CA VAL A 110 -12.60 12.41 -0.30
C VAL A 110 -13.99 11.99 -0.76
N ASP A 111 -14.09 10.96 -1.60
CA ASP A 111 -15.34 10.54 -2.21
C ASP A 111 -15.66 9.05 -2.00
N LEU A 112 -16.93 8.71 -2.18
CA LEU A 112 -17.43 7.34 -2.08
C LEU A 112 -17.07 6.51 -3.32
N SER A 113 -15.95 6.80 -3.99
CA SER A 113 -15.58 6.15 -5.24
C SER A 113 -15.29 4.67 -5.06
N GLY A 114 -15.04 4.19 -3.84
CA GLY A 114 -14.94 2.77 -3.52
C GLY A 114 -13.54 2.18 -3.77
N LEU A 115 -13.21 1.17 -2.96
CA LEU A 115 -11.95 0.43 -3.00
C LEU A 115 -11.75 -0.27 -4.34
N LYS A 116 -10.61 -0.02 -4.98
CA LYS A 116 -10.21 -0.62 -6.24
C LYS A 116 -8.98 -1.49 -6.05
N LEU A 117 -8.88 -2.53 -6.87
CA LEU A 117 -7.70 -3.39 -6.94
C LEU A 117 -7.17 -3.40 -8.37
N ILE A 118 -5.85 -3.35 -8.51
CA ILE A 118 -5.13 -3.51 -9.79
C ILE A 118 -4.10 -4.61 -9.62
N LYS A 119 -3.96 -5.45 -10.63
CA LYS A 119 -2.83 -6.37 -10.83
C LYS A 119 -2.01 -5.89 -12.02
N MET A 120 -0.69 -5.82 -11.85
CA MET A 120 0.26 -5.38 -12.86
C MET A 120 1.31 -6.44 -13.14
N ASP A 121 1.85 -6.45 -14.36
CA ASP A 121 2.99 -7.28 -14.76
C ASP A 121 4.35 -6.64 -14.39
N SER A 122 5.44 -7.27 -14.83
CA SER A 122 6.82 -6.81 -14.57
C SER A 122 7.16 -5.45 -15.20
N ASN A 123 6.41 -5.04 -16.23
CA ASN A 123 6.60 -3.78 -16.94
C ASN A 123 5.63 -2.70 -16.43
N PHE A 124 4.99 -2.93 -15.28
CA PHE A 124 3.93 -2.09 -14.73
C PHE A 124 2.75 -1.90 -15.68
N LYS A 125 2.49 -2.87 -16.57
CA LYS A 125 1.27 -2.89 -17.36
C LYS A 125 0.15 -3.49 -16.51
N GLU A 126 -0.97 -2.79 -16.41
CA GLU A 126 -2.18 -3.31 -15.77
C GLU A 126 -2.71 -4.51 -16.57
N ILE A 127 -2.86 -5.66 -15.91
CA ILE A 127 -3.35 -6.91 -16.52
C ILE A 127 -4.76 -7.28 -16.05
N SER A 128 -5.16 -6.83 -14.86
CA SER A 128 -6.51 -7.01 -14.33
C SER A 128 -6.81 -5.90 -13.32
N LYS A 129 -8.06 -5.48 -13.24
CA LYS A 129 -8.53 -4.53 -12.24
C LYS A 129 -9.98 -4.75 -11.90
N VAL A 130 -10.37 -4.39 -10.69
CA VAL A 130 -11.75 -4.47 -10.21
C VAL A 130 -12.07 -3.26 -9.34
N ASP A 131 -13.32 -2.83 -9.40
CA ASP A 131 -13.92 -1.93 -8.42
C ASP A 131 -14.78 -2.76 -7.48
N LEU A 132 -14.42 -2.81 -6.19
CA LEU A 132 -15.17 -3.58 -5.20
C LEU A 132 -16.40 -2.81 -4.67
N GLY A 133 -16.54 -1.52 -5.00
CA GLY A 133 -17.64 -0.68 -4.50
C GLY A 133 -17.64 -0.50 -2.98
N ILE A 134 -16.53 -0.82 -2.29
CA ILE A 134 -16.41 -0.70 -0.83
C ILE A 134 -16.00 0.72 -0.49
N VAL A 135 -16.94 1.49 0.02
CA VAL A 135 -16.79 2.93 0.24
C VAL A 135 -16.16 3.29 1.60
N HIS A 136 -16.41 2.48 2.63
CA HIS A 136 -15.90 2.72 3.97
C HIS A 136 -15.07 1.53 4.43
N SER A 137 -13.79 1.51 4.03
CA SER A 137 -12.83 0.52 4.49
C SER A 137 -11.98 1.07 5.64
N GLY A 138 -11.97 0.39 6.79
CA GLY A 138 -11.16 0.78 7.96
C GLY A 138 -9.74 0.17 7.97
N GLY A 139 -9.44 -0.70 7.02
CA GLY A 139 -8.13 -1.30 6.82
C GLY A 139 -8.19 -2.45 5.83
N ASP A 140 -7.04 -2.78 5.27
CA ASP A 140 -6.88 -3.85 4.31
C ASP A 140 -5.49 -4.48 4.41
N GLN A 141 -5.39 -5.71 3.91
CA GLN A 141 -4.13 -6.44 3.91
C GLN A 141 -4.11 -7.46 2.77
N PHE A 142 -3.01 -7.49 2.02
CA PHE A 142 -2.69 -8.61 1.15
C PHE A 142 -1.95 -9.70 1.92
N LYS A 143 -2.31 -10.96 1.68
CA LYS A 143 -1.57 -12.10 2.21
C LYS A 143 -1.81 -13.36 1.39
N ASP A 144 -0.74 -14.08 1.11
CA ASP A 144 -0.76 -15.30 0.31
C ASP A 144 -1.48 -15.05 -1.02
N ASP A 145 -2.47 -15.86 -1.35
CA ASP A 145 -3.31 -15.71 -2.54
C ASP A 145 -4.60 -14.91 -2.29
N LYS A 146 -4.64 -14.10 -1.22
CA LYS A 146 -5.87 -13.42 -0.77
C LYS A 146 -5.66 -11.93 -0.50
N TYR A 147 -6.77 -11.21 -0.60
CA TYR A 147 -6.91 -9.83 -0.15
C TYR A 147 -8.01 -9.75 0.90
N TYR A 148 -7.68 -9.15 2.03
CA TYR A 148 -8.57 -8.98 3.17
C TYR A 148 -8.92 -7.51 3.29
N VAL A 149 -10.18 -7.21 3.52
CA VAL A 149 -10.63 -5.83 3.75
C VAL A 149 -11.69 -5.80 4.82
N TYR A 150 -11.52 -4.88 5.77
CA TYR A 150 -12.54 -4.54 6.73
C TYR A 150 -13.37 -3.38 6.20
N SER A 151 -14.69 -3.54 6.18
CA SER A 151 -15.63 -2.55 5.65
C SER A 151 -16.77 -2.29 6.64
N GLY A 152 -17.35 -1.08 6.65
CA GLY A 152 -18.60 -0.82 7.37
C GLY A 152 -18.54 0.19 8.51
N GLU A 153 -17.44 0.92 8.67
CA GLU A 153 -17.44 2.11 9.52
C GLU A 153 -18.42 3.16 8.94
N GLY A 154 -19.22 3.81 9.80
CA GLY A 154 -19.96 5.02 9.41
C GLY A 154 -21.44 4.92 9.04
N TYR A 155 -22.11 3.76 9.19
CA TYR A 155 -23.58 3.68 9.04
C TYR A 155 -24.29 3.51 10.41
N PRO A 156 -24.89 4.57 10.97
CA PRO A 156 -25.59 4.53 12.27
C PRO A 156 -26.74 3.51 12.31
N GLU A 157 -27.28 3.15 11.16
CA GLU A 157 -28.48 2.30 11.02
C GLU A 157 -28.16 0.80 10.89
N LYS A 158 -26.87 0.42 10.73
CA LYS A 158 -26.49 -0.99 10.56
C LYS A 158 -26.47 -1.73 11.90
N LYS A 159 -27.08 -2.93 11.92
CA LYS A 159 -27.09 -3.86 13.06
C LYS A 159 -25.77 -4.63 13.27
N PHE A 160 -24.66 -4.17 12.70
CA PHE A 160 -23.35 -4.81 12.78
C PHE A 160 -22.23 -3.76 12.71
N SER A 161 -21.07 -4.05 13.30
CA SER A 161 -19.95 -3.10 13.37
C SER A 161 -19.16 -3.00 12.07
N GLY A 162 -19.21 -4.04 11.24
CA GLY A 162 -18.65 -4.07 9.90
C GLY A 162 -18.58 -5.50 9.36
N GLU A 163 -17.92 -5.67 8.22
CA GLU A 163 -17.69 -6.92 7.55
C GLU A 163 -16.22 -7.04 7.19
N LEU A 164 -15.58 -8.12 7.63
CA LEU A 164 -14.29 -8.55 7.12
C LEU A 164 -14.54 -9.43 5.90
N SER A 165 -14.23 -8.93 4.70
CA SER A 165 -14.37 -9.68 3.45
C SER A 165 -13.02 -10.21 3.00
N VAL A 166 -13.04 -11.38 2.36
CA VAL A 166 -11.86 -12.03 1.78
C VAL A 166 -12.09 -12.23 0.29
N TYR A 167 -11.14 -11.77 -0.51
CA TYR A 167 -11.13 -11.85 -1.96
C TYR A 167 -9.96 -12.71 -2.42
N GLN A 168 -10.19 -13.57 -3.40
CA GLN A 168 -9.14 -14.33 -4.07
C GLN A 168 -8.34 -13.42 -4.99
N LEU A 169 -7.01 -13.44 -4.90
CA LEU A 169 -6.17 -12.74 -5.87
C LEU A 169 -6.31 -13.38 -7.25
N ASP A 170 -6.05 -12.59 -8.30
CA ASP A 170 -6.16 -12.96 -9.72
C ASP A 170 -7.60 -13.02 -10.26
N THR A 171 -8.56 -13.57 -9.52
CA THR A 171 -9.98 -13.60 -9.92
C THR A 171 -10.78 -12.44 -9.31
N TRP A 172 -10.32 -11.90 -8.18
CA TRP A 172 -11.02 -10.89 -7.37
C TRP A 172 -12.39 -11.34 -6.84
N GLU A 173 -12.64 -12.64 -6.84
CA GLU A 173 -13.89 -13.19 -6.34
C GLU A 173 -13.90 -13.13 -4.82
N LYS A 174 -15.03 -12.68 -4.25
CA LYS A 174 -15.24 -12.76 -2.80
C LYS A 174 -15.44 -14.23 -2.42
N ILE A 175 -14.47 -14.79 -1.70
CA ILE A 175 -14.47 -16.21 -1.30
C ILE A 175 -14.99 -16.42 0.13
N GLY A 176 -15.18 -15.35 0.88
CA GLY A 176 -15.77 -15.42 2.20
C GLY A 176 -15.94 -14.06 2.83
N SER A 177 -16.70 -14.03 3.91
CA SER A 177 -16.75 -12.90 4.81
C SER A 177 -17.21 -13.28 6.20
N LEU A 178 -16.89 -12.39 7.14
CA LEU A 178 -17.34 -12.45 8.52
C LEU A 178 -17.98 -11.11 8.88
N ILE A 179 -19.27 -11.15 9.22
CA ILE A 179 -19.97 -10.01 9.80
C ILE A 179 -19.53 -9.87 11.25
N LEU A 180 -18.99 -8.70 11.60
CA LEU A 180 -18.55 -8.42 12.96
C LEU A 180 -19.75 -7.98 13.82
N PRO A 181 -20.00 -8.63 14.97
CA PRO A 181 -21.12 -8.29 15.84
C PRO A 181 -20.95 -6.88 16.42
N ILE A 182 -22.08 -6.26 16.79
CA ILE A 182 -22.05 -4.99 17.52
C ILE A 182 -21.38 -5.22 18.88
N GLY A 183 -20.23 -4.59 19.07
CA GLY A 183 -19.58 -4.51 20.38
C GLY A 183 -20.25 -3.49 21.30
N PRO A 184 -20.22 -3.67 22.64
CA PRO A 184 -20.73 -2.69 23.60
C PRO A 184 -19.95 -1.35 23.62
N LYS A 185 -18.92 -1.20 22.78
CA LYS A 185 -18.23 0.05 22.47
C LYS A 185 -17.80 -0.01 21.00
N LYS A 186 -17.88 1.13 20.30
CA LYS A 186 -17.41 1.31 18.91
C LYS A 186 -15.99 0.73 18.77
N PHE A 187 -15.85 -0.48 18.23
CA PHE A 187 -14.54 -0.99 17.84
C PHE A 187 -14.13 -0.23 16.58
N ASN A 188 -13.23 0.73 16.75
CA ASN A 188 -12.53 1.32 15.63
C ASN A 188 -11.44 0.31 15.22
N VAL A 189 -11.76 -0.53 14.23
CA VAL A 189 -10.78 -1.46 13.65
C VAL A 189 -10.00 -0.67 12.61
N SER A 190 -9.06 0.14 13.07
CA SER A 190 -8.06 0.82 12.22
C SER A 190 -6.89 -0.13 12.01
N GLY A 191 -7.03 -1.03 11.05
CA GLY A 191 -6.03 -2.06 10.73
C GLY A 191 -6.22 -3.39 11.46
N PHE A 192 -5.81 -4.47 10.80
CA PHE A 192 -5.77 -5.82 11.34
C PHE A 192 -4.54 -6.55 10.76
N THR A 193 -4.10 -7.62 11.43
CA THR A 193 -3.01 -8.47 10.96
C THR A 193 -3.50 -9.89 10.80
N VAL A 194 -3.36 -10.45 9.60
CA VAL A 194 -3.57 -11.87 9.34
C VAL A 194 -2.27 -12.61 9.66
N LEU A 195 -2.27 -13.42 10.74
CA LEU A 195 -1.15 -14.24 11.22
C LEU A 195 -0.84 -15.43 10.31
#